data_AF-A0A7C5ZQV3-F1
#
_entry.id   AF-A0A7C5ZQV3-F1
#
_cell.length_a   1.000
_cell.length_b   1.000
_cell.length_c   1.000
_cell.angle_alpha   90.00
_cell.angle_beta   90.00
_cell.angle_gamma   90.00
#
_symmetry.space_group_name_H-M   'P 1'
#
loop_
_entity.id
_entity.type
_entity.pdbx_description
1 polymer ?
#
loop_
_entity_poly.entity_id
_entity_poly.type
_entity_poly.pdbx_seq_one_letter_code
_entity_poly.pdbx_strand_id
1 'polypeptide(L)'
;MKRWEINNVYFSGILAEDISQKTDEIIVKSQENSEVIVYIPRKFSQIKQANIKKDLFVLSYGFLSSTPDKNYIFPLNLSFSKIPQSMLNDVYLEGKVLHFYENNKTYRFLVESVRKDVSTRIYVVAFKEDFDLSPSLVSSTVFVNGFLKNVKSDKNKLEVIARDIFVKNQNVNTYSSNSFEKSDVLTFAKEAHTSLDNDFDF
;
A
#
# COMPACT_ATOMS: atom_id res chain seq x y z
N MET A 1 -7.50 -6.58 28.12
CA MET A 1 -6.32 -6.20 27.30
C MET A 1 -6.84 -5.73 25.94
N LYS A 2 -6.61 -4.47 25.52
CA LYS A 2 -7.03 -4.03 24.17
C LYS A 2 -6.14 -4.74 23.14
N ARG A 3 -6.74 -5.50 22.23
CA ARG A 3 -6.03 -6.10 21.10
C ARG A 3 -5.73 -5.00 20.08
N TRP A 4 -4.48 -4.90 19.62
CA TRP A 4 -4.14 -3.99 18.52
C TRP A 4 -4.63 -4.55 17.20
N GLU A 5 -5.04 -3.66 16.30
CA GLU A 5 -5.41 -4.04 14.94
C GLU A 5 -4.18 -4.52 14.17
N ILE A 6 -4.41 -5.44 13.25
CA ILE A 6 -3.38 -5.97 12.36
C ILE A 6 -3.02 -4.88 11.35
N ASN A 7 -1.74 -4.52 11.28
CA ASN A 7 -1.21 -3.61 10.26
C ASN A 7 0.23 -4.02 10.05
N ASN A 8 0.43 -5.03 9.21
CA ASN A 8 1.74 -5.60 8.93
C ASN A 8 2.03 -5.47 7.44
N VAL A 9 3.26 -5.10 7.14
CA VAL A 9 3.77 -5.00 5.76
C VAL A 9 5.07 -5.79 5.66
N TYR A 10 5.13 -6.66 4.66
CA TYR A 10 6.33 -7.34 4.20
C TYR A 10 6.67 -6.82 2.82
N PHE A 11 7.75 -6.05 2.72
CA PHE A 11 8.12 -5.39 1.48
C PHE A 11 9.59 -5.67 1.15
N SER A 12 9.87 -6.05 -0.08
CA SER A 12 11.22 -6.06 -0.61
C SER A 12 11.29 -5.46 -2.00
N GLY A 13 12.45 -4.90 -2.31
CA GLY A 13 12.69 -4.19 -3.56
C GLY A 13 14.13 -3.72 -3.65
N ILE A 14 14.40 -2.87 -4.62
CA ILE A 14 15.72 -2.29 -4.86
C ILE A 14 15.78 -0.89 -4.26
N LEU A 15 16.84 -0.62 -3.52
CA LEU A 15 17.13 0.71 -2.99
C LEU A 15 17.38 1.69 -4.15
N ALA A 16 16.56 2.74 -4.23
CA ALA A 16 16.61 3.71 -5.32
C ALA A 16 17.83 4.64 -5.26
N GLU A 17 18.27 4.99 -4.06
CA GLU A 17 19.23 6.06 -3.81
C GLU A 17 20.20 5.70 -2.67
N ASP A 18 21.39 6.31 -2.70
CA ASP A 18 22.40 6.14 -1.64
C ASP A 18 21.86 6.66 -0.30
N ILE A 19 22.14 5.93 0.79
CA ILE A 19 21.79 6.33 2.15
C ILE A 19 22.96 7.12 2.74
N SER A 20 22.66 8.35 3.17
CA SER A 20 23.60 9.24 3.85
C SER A 20 23.24 9.46 5.32
N GLN A 21 24.11 10.15 6.06
CA GLN A 21 23.86 10.52 7.45
C GLN A 21 22.60 11.38 7.66
N LYS A 22 22.17 12.11 6.62
CA LYS A 22 20.98 12.98 6.66
C LYS A 22 19.71 12.28 6.19
N THR A 23 19.80 11.03 5.76
CA THR A 23 18.69 10.29 5.18
C THR A 23 17.82 9.70 6.28
N ASP A 24 16.62 10.23 6.46
CA ASP A 24 15.62 9.71 7.41
C ASP A 24 14.64 8.73 6.75
N GLU A 25 14.62 8.68 5.43
CA GLU A 25 13.68 7.91 4.62
C GLU A 25 14.41 7.36 3.38
N ILE A 26 14.04 6.16 2.96
CA ILE A 26 14.56 5.53 1.75
C ILE A 26 13.42 5.17 0.83
N ILE A 27 13.69 5.23 -0.48
CA ILE A 27 12.76 4.78 -1.51
C ILE A 27 13.19 3.39 -1.95
N VAL A 28 12.27 2.44 -1.87
CA VAL A 28 12.47 1.06 -2.29
C VAL A 28 11.54 0.76 -3.46
N LYS A 29 12.12 0.36 -4.60
CA LYS A 29 11.39 0.08 -5.85
C LYS A 29 11.09 -1.41 -5.97
N SER A 30 9.83 -1.75 -6.14
CA SER A 30 9.39 -3.11 -6.48
C SER A 30 9.43 -3.35 -8.00
N GLN A 31 9.31 -4.61 -8.43
CA GLN A 31 9.24 -4.98 -9.86
C GLN A 31 8.04 -4.39 -10.59
N GLU A 32 6.93 -4.12 -9.89
CA GLU A 32 5.74 -3.49 -10.47
C GLU A 32 5.84 -1.97 -10.57
N ASN A 33 7.06 -1.42 -10.44
CA ASN A 33 7.37 0.01 -10.39
C ASN A 33 6.70 0.77 -9.23
N SER A 34 6.23 0.08 -8.18
CA SER A 34 5.82 0.75 -6.95
C SER A 34 7.07 1.25 -6.21
N GLU A 35 7.12 2.55 -5.93
CA GLU A 35 8.14 3.25 -5.16
C GLU A 35 7.61 3.45 -3.74
N VAL A 36 8.08 2.66 -2.78
CA VAL A 36 7.59 2.70 -1.40
C VAL A 36 8.60 3.40 -0.50
N ILE A 37 8.12 4.37 0.27
CA ILE A 37 8.91 5.07 1.28
C ILE A 37 9.02 4.17 2.52
N VAL A 38 10.24 3.92 2.97
CA VAL A 38 10.54 3.24 4.24
C VAL A 38 11.26 4.21 5.16
N TYR A 39 10.73 4.41 6.37
CA TYR A 39 11.34 5.30 7.36
C TYR A 39 12.56 4.65 8.04
N ILE A 40 13.62 5.39 8.32
CA ILE A 40 14.77 4.93 9.10
C ILE A 40 14.64 5.45 10.55
N PRO A 41 14.07 4.66 11.48
CA PRO A 41 13.98 5.05 12.88
C PRO A 41 15.36 5.20 13.52
N ARG A 42 15.45 5.99 14.60
CA ARG A 42 16.72 6.25 15.32
C ARG A 42 17.47 4.99 15.73
N LYS A 43 16.77 3.90 16.07
CA LYS A 43 17.37 2.58 16.38
C LYS A 43 18.21 1.99 15.24
N PHE A 44 18.01 2.48 14.01
CA PHE A 44 18.72 2.09 12.79
C PHE A 44 19.73 3.17 12.36
N SER A 45 20.17 4.05 13.26
CA SER A 45 21.14 5.11 12.95
C SER A 45 22.46 4.61 12.36
N GLN A 46 22.88 3.39 12.70
CA GLN A 46 24.10 2.77 12.15
C GLN A 46 24.04 2.61 10.63
N ILE A 47 22.86 2.37 10.05
CA ILE A 47 22.66 2.27 8.59
C ILE A 47 23.04 3.59 7.91
N LYS A 48 22.75 4.73 8.54
CA LYS A 48 23.10 6.06 8.03
C LYS A 48 24.61 6.34 8.07
N GLN A 49 25.33 5.65 8.96
CA GLN A 49 26.80 5.74 9.07
C GLN A 49 27.52 4.81 8.09
N ALA A 50 26.86 3.75 7.63
CA ALA A 50 27.43 2.74 6.74
C ALA A 50 27.54 3.16 5.27
N ASN A 51 27.04 4.36 4.88
CA ASN A 51 27.08 4.88 3.51
C ASN A 51 26.60 3.86 2.46
N ILE A 52 25.42 3.29 2.74
CA ILE A 52 24.83 2.21 1.93
C ILE A 52 24.55 2.73 0.52
N LYS A 53 25.02 2.00 -0.49
CA LYS A 53 24.84 2.35 -1.90
C LYS A 53 23.50 1.89 -2.43
N LYS A 54 22.97 2.62 -3.41
CA LYS A 54 21.80 2.23 -4.21
C LYS A 54 22.00 0.86 -4.88
N ASP A 55 20.93 0.35 -5.48
CA ASP A 55 20.90 -0.93 -6.21
C ASP A 55 21.07 -2.18 -5.31
N LEU A 56 21.03 -2.01 -3.99
CA LEU A 56 20.93 -3.12 -3.04
C LEU A 56 19.50 -3.59 -2.87
N PHE A 57 19.33 -4.89 -2.66
CA PHE A 57 18.06 -5.45 -2.22
C PHE A 57 17.78 -5.01 -0.78
N VAL A 58 16.59 -4.49 -0.56
CA VAL A 58 16.08 -4.10 0.75
C VAL A 58 14.97 -5.07 1.13
N LEU A 59 15.01 -5.58 2.35
CA LEU A 59 13.89 -6.29 2.96
C LEU A 59 13.42 -5.50 4.18
N SER A 60 12.14 -5.16 4.20
CA SER A 60 11.49 -4.41 5.26
C SER A 60 10.31 -5.21 5.80
N TYR A 61 10.31 -5.44 7.11
CA TYR A 61 9.14 -5.91 7.84
C TYR A 61 8.73 -4.83 8.82
N GLY A 62 7.47 -4.40 8.76
CA GLY A 62 7.01 -3.30 9.56
C GLY A 62 5.49 -3.17 9.56
N PHE A 63 5.05 -1.94 9.78
CA PHE A 63 3.65 -1.56 9.67
C PHE A 63 3.54 -0.33 8.78
N LEU A 64 2.40 -0.20 8.13
CA LEU A 64 2.08 1.00 7.37
C LEU A 64 1.79 2.14 8.34
N SER A 65 2.26 3.34 8.00
CA SER A 65 1.96 4.57 8.71
C SER A 65 1.64 5.67 7.70
N SER A 66 1.00 6.74 8.17
CA SER A 66 0.55 7.84 7.32
C SER A 66 0.71 9.19 8.01
N THR A 67 1.11 10.20 7.24
CA THR A 67 0.92 11.63 7.55
C THR A 67 -0.08 12.24 6.56
N PRO A 68 -0.50 13.51 6.74
CA PRO A 68 -1.33 14.19 5.75
C PRO A 68 -0.74 14.18 4.34
N ASP A 69 0.59 14.12 4.19
CA ASP A 69 1.27 14.26 2.91
C ASP A 69 1.78 12.95 2.32
N LYS A 70 1.94 11.89 3.13
CA LYS A 70 2.50 10.63 2.63
C LYS A 70 2.09 9.38 3.38
N ASN A 71 2.26 8.24 2.74
CA ASN A 71 2.22 6.90 3.33
C ASN A 71 3.62 6.29 3.30
N TYR A 72 4.00 5.58 4.36
CA TYR A 72 5.32 4.98 4.46
C TYR A 72 5.28 3.71 5.33
N ILE A 73 6.28 2.85 5.17
CA ILE A 73 6.51 1.72 6.06
C ILE A 73 7.35 2.20 7.24
N PHE A 74 6.89 1.97 8.46
CA PHE A 74 7.71 2.06 9.66
C PHE A 74 8.30 0.68 9.98
N PRO A 75 9.62 0.46 9.78
CA PRO A 75 10.21 -0.86 9.88
C PRO A 75 10.42 -1.30 11.34
N LEU A 76 9.99 -2.52 11.64
CA LEU A 76 10.43 -3.29 12.80
C LEU A 76 11.78 -3.94 12.54
N ASN A 77 12.00 -4.43 11.32
CA ASN A 77 13.24 -4.98 10.80
C ASN A 77 13.54 -4.36 9.42
N LEU A 78 14.81 -4.11 9.14
CA LEU A 78 15.30 -3.56 7.88
C LEU A 78 16.66 -4.20 7.58
N SER A 79 16.80 -4.84 6.41
CA SER A 79 18.06 -5.44 5.97
C SER A 79 18.38 -5.07 4.53
N PHE A 80 19.68 -5.13 4.21
CA PHE A 80 20.24 -4.78 2.92
C PHE A 80 21.12 -5.92 2.42
N SER A 81 21.02 -6.26 1.14
CA SER A 81 21.75 -7.37 0.53
C SER A 81 22.20 -7.04 -0.90
N LYS A 82 23.36 -7.56 -1.29
CA LYS A 82 23.80 -7.60 -2.69
C LYS A 82 23.23 -8.81 -3.44
N ILE A 83 22.81 -9.84 -2.71
CA ILE A 83 22.29 -11.08 -3.27
C ILE A 83 20.81 -10.85 -3.60
N PRO A 84 20.38 -11.10 -4.85
CA PRO A 84 18.98 -11.02 -5.22
C PRO A 84 18.06 -11.78 -4.28
N GLN A 85 16.97 -11.12 -3.90
CA GLN A 85 15.93 -11.68 -3.04
C GLN A 85 14.62 -11.74 -3.84
N SER A 86 13.73 -12.66 -3.47
CA SER A 86 12.35 -12.62 -3.94
C SER A 86 11.71 -11.29 -3.57
N MET A 87 11.03 -10.68 -4.53
CA MET A 87 10.25 -9.46 -4.30
C MET A 87 9.00 -9.80 -3.51
N LEU A 88 8.75 -9.07 -2.44
CA LEU A 88 7.62 -9.20 -1.53
C LEU A 88 6.90 -7.86 -1.49
N ASN A 89 5.58 -7.90 -1.52
CA ASN A 89 4.74 -6.73 -1.39
C ASN A 89 3.41 -7.14 -0.76
N ASP A 90 3.48 -7.68 0.46
CA ASP A 90 2.32 -8.20 1.16
C ASP A 90 1.89 -7.26 2.28
N VAL A 91 0.60 -6.94 2.30
CA VAL A 91 -0.06 -6.10 3.31
C VAL A 91 -1.15 -6.91 3.99
N TYR A 92 -1.14 -6.90 5.31
CA TYR A 92 -2.21 -7.43 6.15
C TYR A 92 -2.75 -6.30 7.02
N LEU A 93 -3.99 -5.89 6.77
CA LEU A 93 -4.59 -4.70 7.35
C LEU A 93 -5.96 -5.03 7.94
N GLU A 94 -6.11 -4.92 9.26
CA GLU A 94 -7.39 -4.84 9.96
C GLU A 94 -7.66 -3.36 10.29
N GLY A 95 -8.88 -2.90 10.06
CA GLY A 95 -9.27 -1.54 10.41
C GLY A 95 -10.74 -1.25 10.15
N LYS A 96 -11.19 -0.08 10.58
CA LYS A 96 -12.55 0.40 10.37
C LYS A 96 -12.67 1.15 9.04
N VAL A 97 -13.69 0.85 8.25
CA VAL A 97 -13.98 1.61 7.03
C VAL A 97 -14.64 2.93 7.39
N LEU A 98 -14.05 4.04 6.95
CA LEU A 98 -14.53 5.40 7.20
C LEU A 98 -15.35 5.94 6.04
N HIS A 99 -14.91 5.69 4.81
CA HIS A 99 -15.53 6.18 3.58
C HIS A 99 -15.52 5.09 2.52
N PHE A 100 -16.52 5.12 1.64
CA PHE A 100 -16.66 4.20 0.52
C PHE A 100 -16.96 5.00 -0.74
N TYR A 101 -16.21 4.72 -1.79
CA TYR A 101 -16.33 5.33 -3.10
C TYR A 101 -16.44 4.22 -4.13
N GLU A 102 -17.27 4.46 -5.13
CA GLU A 102 -17.55 3.47 -6.17
C GLU A 102 -17.43 4.15 -7.53
N ASN A 103 -16.79 3.49 -8.47
CA ASN A 103 -16.82 3.85 -9.88
C ASN A 103 -17.19 2.62 -10.71
N ASN A 104 -17.11 2.71 -12.04
CA ASN A 104 -17.55 1.63 -12.92
C ASN A 104 -16.76 0.32 -12.79
N LYS A 105 -15.50 0.35 -12.33
CA LYS A 105 -14.59 -0.82 -12.33
C LYS A 105 -14.06 -1.20 -10.95
N THR A 106 -14.10 -0.29 -9.99
CA THR A 106 -13.47 -0.48 -8.67
C THR A 106 -14.33 0.07 -7.55
N TYR A 107 -14.25 -0.58 -6.40
CA TYR A 107 -14.54 0.02 -5.11
C TYR A 107 -13.25 0.59 -4.53
N ARG A 108 -13.33 1.78 -3.95
CA ARG A 108 -12.24 2.40 -3.22
C ARG A 108 -12.75 2.85 -1.87
N PHE A 109 -12.15 2.41 -0.78
CA PHE A 109 -12.63 2.74 0.56
C PHE A 109 -11.48 3.10 1.48
N LEU A 110 -11.72 4.08 2.37
CA LEU A 110 -10.73 4.54 3.33
C LEU A 110 -10.80 3.68 4.58
N VAL A 111 -9.69 3.03 4.94
CA VAL A 111 -9.57 2.23 6.16
C VAL A 111 -8.72 2.97 7.17
N GLU A 112 -9.21 3.06 8.40
CA GLU A 112 -8.44 3.51 9.56
C GLU A 112 -8.03 2.30 10.40
N SER A 113 -6.72 2.13 10.58
CA SER A 113 -6.12 1.10 11.42
C SER A 113 -5.35 1.73 12.58
N VAL A 114 -5.63 1.32 13.80
CA VAL A 114 -5.06 1.84 15.04
C VAL A 114 -4.15 0.79 15.69
N ARG A 115 -2.86 1.08 15.71
CA ARG A 115 -1.84 0.23 16.35
C ARG A 115 -1.01 1.07 17.32
N LYS A 116 -0.96 0.67 18.59
CA LYS A 116 -0.21 1.39 19.65
C LYS A 116 -0.51 2.90 19.68
N ASP A 117 -1.80 3.25 19.62
CA ASP A 117 -2.29 4.64 19.59
C ASP A 117 -1.87 5.46 18.37
N VAL A 118 -1.25 4.84 17.36
CA VAL A 118 -0.99 5.44 16.05
C VAL A 118 -2.12 5.06 15.10
N SER A 119 -2.88 6.06 14.65
CA SER A 119 -3.87 5.91 13.58
C SER A 119 -3.20 6.00 12.22
N THR A 120 -3.43 4.99 11.39
CA THR A 120 -3.02 4.95 9.99
C THR A 120 -4.25 4.97 9.12
N ARG A 121 -4.28 5.88 8.13
CA ARG A 121 -5.37 5.95 7.15
C ARG A 121 -4.82 5.65 5.77
N ILE A 122 -5.40 4.64 5.12
CA ILE A 122 -5.02 4.24 3.76
C ILE A 122 -6.25 3.86 2.95
N TYR A 123 -6.20 4.20 1.66
CA TYR A 123 -7.18 3.72 0.70
C TYR A 123 -6.91 2.26 0.35
N VAL A 124 -7.97 1.48 0.35
CA VAL A 124 -8.01 0.13 -0.20
C VAL A 124 -8.80 0.18 -1.50
N VAL A 125 -8.28 -0.48 -2.54
CA VAL A 125 -8.92 -0.61 -3.85
C VAL A 125 -9.26 -2.08 -4.09
N ALA A 126 -10.49 -2.35 -4.47
CA ALA A 126 -10.99 -3.67 -4.83
C ALA A 126 -11.63 -3.61 -6.22
N PHE A 127 -11.32 -4.56 -7.10
CA PHE A 127 -11.88 -4.60 -8.45
C PHE A 127 -13.26 -5.26 -8.43
N LYS A 128 -14.24 -4.66 -9.11
CA LYS A 128 -15.63 -5.17 -9.13
C LYS A 128 -15.78 -6.54 -9.77
N GLU A 129 -14.82 -6.93 -10.61
CA GLU A 129 -14.79 -8.27 -11.21
C GLU A 129 -14.48 -9.37 -10.19
N ASP A 130 -13.75 -9.02 -9.12
CA ASP A 130 -13.29 -9.94 -8.08
C ASP A 130 -14.12 -9.85 -6.79
N PHE A 131 -14.82 -8.72 -6.59
CA PHE A 131 -15.51 -8.41 -5.34
C PHE A 131 -16.92 -7.89 -5.60
N ASP A 132 -17.86 -8.24 -4.72
CA ASP A 132 -19.18 -7.64 -4.64
C ASP A 132 -19.32 -6.93 -3.29
N LEU A 133 -19.00 -5.63 -3.29
CA LEU A 133 -19.02 -4.79 -2.10
C LEU A 133 -20.12 -3.74 -2.23
N SER A 134 -20.64 -3.31 -1.09
CA SER A 134 -21.66 -2.26 -1.03
C SER A 134 -21.27 -1.13 -0.08
N PRO A 135 -21.87 0.07 -0.21
CA PRO A 135 -21.67 1.18 0.72
C PRO A 135 -21.98 0.86 2.19
N SER A 136 -22.73 -0.23 2.46
CA SER A 136 -22.98 -0.72 3.82
C SER A 136 -21.69 -1.14 4.57
N LEU A 137 -20.57 -1.25 3.85
CA LEU A 137 -19.26 -1.51 4.42
C LEU A 137 -18.78 -0.37 5.33
N VAL A 138 -19.26 0.85 5.14
CA VAL A 138 -18.90 1.99 6.00
C VAL A 138 -19.22 1.67 7.47
N SER A 139 -18.30 2.03 8.36
CA SER A 139 -18.28 1.69 9.78
C SER A 139 -18.02 0.23 10.14
N SER A 140 -17.96 -0.68 9.16
CA SER A 140 -17.58 -2.08 9.41
C SER A 140 -16.08 -2.18 9.66
N THR A 141 -15.68 -3.17 10.46
CA THR A 141 -14.28 -3.57 10.57
C THR A 141 -14.00 -4.58 9.47
N VAL A 142 -12.94 -4.33 8.69
CA VAL A 142 -12.49 -5.21 7.61
C VAL A 142 -11.10 -5.74 7.93
N PHE A 143 -10.82 -6.94 7.46
CA PHE A 143 -9.47 -7.46 7.29
C PHE A 143 -9.17 -7.58 5.80
N VAL A 144 -8.07 -6.99 5.36
CA VAL A 144 -7.64 -6.92 3.98
C VAL A 144 -6.26 -7.55 3.86
N ASN A 145 -6.13 -8.50 2.94
CA ASN A 145 -4.86 -8.98 2.43
C ASN A 145 -4.65 -8.35 1.04
N GLY A 146 -3.47 -7.81 0.76
CA GLY A 146 -3.24 -7.11 -0.51
C GLY A 146 -1.78 -6.76 -0.74
N PHE A 147 -1.54 -5.83 -1.65
CA PHE A 147 -0.22 -5.31 -1.98
C PHE A 147 -0.23 -3.79 -2.13
N LEU A 148 0.92 -3.13 -1.90
CA LEU A 148 1.04 -1.68 -2.00
C LEU A 148 1.25 -1.23 -3.44
N LYS A 149 0.57 -0.15 -3.81
CA LYS A 149 0.77 0.56 -5.06
C LYS A 149 0.74 2.07 -4.85
N ASN A 150 1.54 2.80 -5.62
CA ASN A 150 1.47 4.26 -5.59
C ASN A 150 0.16 4.74 -6.22
N VAL A 151 -0.41 5.79 -5.64
CA VAL A 151 -1.50 6.51 -6.27
C VAL A 151 -0.95 7.19 -7.52
N LYS A 152 -1.60 7.01 -8.67
CA LYS A 152 -1.11 7.49 -9.97
C LYS A 152 -0.80 8.99 -9.99
N SER A 153 -1.62 9.80 -9.30
CA SER A 153 -1.47 11.26 -9.22
C SER A 153 -0.48 11.73 -8.15
N ASP A 154 -0.07 10.85 -7.23
CA ASP A 154 0.78 11.22 -6.10
C ASP A 154 1.64 10.03 -5.65
N LYS A 155 2.92 10.07 -6.03
CA LYS A 155 3.90 9.02 -5.68
C LYS A 155 4.16 8.90 -4.18
N ASN A 156 3.87 9.93 -3.38
CA ASN A 156 4.04 9.86 -1.93
C ASN A 156 2.86 9.19 -1.22
N LYS A 157 1.77 8.93 -1.95
CA LYS A 157 0.59 8.24 -1.45
C LYS A 157 0.58 6.80 -1.95
N LEU A 158 0.22 5.91 -1.02
CA LEU A 158 0.06 4.49 -1.29
C LEU A 158 -1.41 4.12 -1.12
N GLU A 159 -1.82 3.14 -1.88
CA GLU A 159 -3.07 2.42 -1.68
C GLU A 159 -2.80 0.92 -1.63
N VAL A 160 -3.67 0.20 -0.94
CA VAL A 160 -3.62 -1.26 -0.88
C VAL A 160 -4.55 -1.80 -1.96
N ILE A 161 -3.99 -2.53 -2.92
CA ILE A 161 -4.80 -3.31 -3.86
C ILE A 161 -5.18 -4.61 -3.17
N ALA A 162 -6.48 -4.81 -2.94
CA ALA A 162 -6.99 -5.95 -2.21
C ALA A 162 -6.92 -7.23 -3.04
N ARG A 163 -6.40 -8.29 -2.41
CA ARG A 163 -6.50 -9.68 -2.86
C ARG A 163 -7.61 -10.43 -2.12
N ASP A 164 -7.72 -10.19 -0.82
CA ASP A 164 -8.80 -10.75 0.00
C ASP A 164 -9.39 -9.67 0.90
N ILE A 165 -10.70 -9.73 1.11
CA ILE A 165 -11.43 -8.86 2.04
C ILE A 165 -12.37 -9.72 2.88
N PHE A 166 -12.27 -9.55 4.20
CA PHE A 166 -13.13 -10.18 5.19
C PHE A 166 -13.81 -9.09 6.01
N VAL A 167 -15.14 -9.13 6.06
CA VAL A 167 -15.93 -8.15 6.84
C VAL A 167 -16.31 -8.76 8.18
N LYS A 168 -15.88 -8.14 9.26
CA LYS A 168 -16.16 -8.59 10.63
C LYS A 168 -17.54 -8.05 11.04
N ASN A 169 -18.45 -8.95 11.42
CA ASN A 169 -19.82 -8.71 11.92
C ASN A 169 -20.95 -8.54 10.90
N GLN A 170 -20.70 -8.78 9.61
CA GLN A 170 -21.77 -9.20 8.70
C GLN A 170 -21.66 -10.73 8.59
N ASN A 171 -22.77 -11.47 8.64
CA ASN A 171 -22.77 -12.94 8.49
C ASN A 171 -21.78 -13.33 7.37
N VAL A 172 -20.76 -14.11 7.72
CA VAL A 172 -19.44 -14.15 7.07
C VAL A 172 -19.52 -14.23 5.53
N ASN A 173 -19.33 -13.09 4.87
CA ASN A 173 -18.98 -13.05 3.46
C ASN A 173 -17.44 -12.92 3.37
N THR A 174 -16.79 -13.99 2.93
CA THR A 174 -15.38 -13.98 2.54
C THR A 174 -15.30 -13.69 1.06
N TYR A 175 -14.52 -12.68 0.67
CA TYR A 175 -14.25 -12.37 -0.72
C TYR A 175 -12.77 -12.58 -0.98
N SER A 176 -12.44 -13.41 -1.97
CA SER A 176 -11.07 -13.74 -2.38
C SER A 176 -10.95 -13.57 -3.89
N SER A 177 -9.89 -12.90 -4.35
CA SER A 177 -9.62 -12.70 -5.77
C SER A 177 -8.71 -13.79 -6.32
N ASN A 178 -8.99 -14.24 -7.55
CA ASN A 178 -8.14 -15.21 -8.27
C ASN A 178 -7.05 -14.52 -9.12
N SER A 179 -6.83 -13.22 -8.97
CA SER A 179 -6.07 -12.39 -9.92
C SER A 179 -4.53 -12.54 -9.88
N PHE A 180 -4.00 -13.63 -9.31
CA PHE A 180 -2.56 -13.94 -9.34
C PHE A 180 -2.05 -14.44 -10.71
N GLU A 181 -2.93 -14.67 -11.69
CA GLU A 181 -2.56 -15.00 -13.07
C GLU A 181 -3.12 -13.97 -14.06
N LYS A 182 -2.55 -12.76 -14.10
CA LYS A 182 -2.55 -11.94 -15.32
C LYS A 182 -1.50 -10.84 -15.23
N SER A 183 -0.36 -11.14 -15.83
CA SER A 183 0.75 -10.24 -16.15
C SER A 183 0.39 -9.17 -17.19
N ASP A 184 -0.81 -8.60 -17.17
CA ASP A 184 -1.26 -7.57 -18.12
C ASP A 184 -1.66 -6.29 -17.41
N VAL A 185 -0.72 -5.73 -16.63
CA VAL A 185 -0.73 -4.32 -16.22
C VAL A 185 -0.04 -3.50 -17.32
N LEU A 186 -0.54 -3.60 -18.54
CA LEU A 186 -0.22 -2.68 -19.62
C LEU A 186 -1.54 -2.32 -20.31
N THR A 187 -1.76 -1.00 -20.43
CA THR A 187 -2.78 -0.34 -21.28
C THR A 187 -4.09 0.13 -20.63
N PHE A 188 -4.08 0.94 -19.55
CA PHE A 188 -5.27 1.74 -19.22
C PHE A 188 -4.93 3.17 -18.75
N ALA A 189 -4.63 4.02 -19.73
CA ALA A 189 -4.57 5.48 -19.57
C ALA A 189 -4.96 6.21 -20.86
N LYS A 190 -5.93 5.71 -21.64
CA LYS A 190 -6.43 6.41 -22.83
C LYS A 190 -7.94 6.66 -22.88
N GLU A 191 -8.71 6.19 -21.89
CA GLU A 191 -10.18 6.34 -21.92
C GLU A 191 -10.73 7.34 -20.88
N ALA A 192 -9.86 8.07 -20.16
CA ALA A 192 -10.28 9.10 -19.19
C ALA A 192 -10.03 10.54 -19.68
N HIS A 193 -9.58 10.73 -20.92
CA HIS A 193 -9.24 12.06 -21.47
C HIS A 193 -9.91 12.42 -22.80
N THR A 194 -10.81 11.59 -23.33
CA THR A 194 -11.53 11.91 -24.59
C THR A 194 -12.96 12.41 -24.39
N SER A 195 -13.41 12.65 -23.16
CA SER A 195 -14.78 13.14 -22.91
C SER A 195 -14.86 14.56 -22.33
N LEU A 196 -13.80 15.38 -22.43
CA LEU A 196 -13.80 16.76 -21.92
C LEU A 196 -13.26 17.83 -22.90
N ASP A 197 -12.92 17.48 -24.14
CA ASP A 197 -12.36 18.43 -25.12
C ASP A 197 -13.24 18.67 -26.37
N ASN A 198 -14.52 18.30 -26.35
CA ASN A 198 -15.42 18.45 -27.52
C ASN A 198 -16.64 19.38 -27.29
N ASP A 199 -16.56 20.34 -26.37
CA ASP A 199 -17.56 21.41 -26.25
C ASP A 199 -16.90 22.79 -26.39
N PHE A 200 -16.33 23.05 -27.57
CA PHE A 200 -16.17 24.40 -28.13
C PHE A 200 -16.10 24.29 -29.65
N ASP A 201 -17.25 24.45 -30.30
CA ASP A 201 -17.42 25.12 -31.59
C ASP A 201 -18.91 25.10 -31.98
N PHE A 202 -19.62 26.19 -31.67
CA PHE A 202 -20.60 26.93 -32.49
C PHE A 202 -21.21 28.08 -31.68
#